data_AF-A0A7Y3KZT1-F1
#
_entry.id   AF-A0A7Y3KZT1-F1
#
_cell.length_a   1.000
_cell.length_b   1.000
_cell.length_c   1.000
_cell.angle_alpha   90.00
_cell.angle_beta   90.00
_cell.angle_gamma   90.00
#
_symmetry.space_group_name_H-M   'P 1'
#
loop_
_entity.id
_entity.type
_entity.pdbx_description
1 polymer ?
#
loop_
_entity_poly.entity_id
_entity_poly.type
_entity_poly.pdbx_seq_one_letter_code
_entity_poly.pdbx_strand_id
1 'polypeptide(L)'
;MKKLILLAALQIAAPSARAQFDTADHLQISMKPAISFNLSSGTFTYLFQVASASSSAQVLEYLTLVEADADTDSGGTISQILKPTNVTSWEGDYADNFGGIKTNSVSWYSAWPTSSTDDLMHPSPEALQPGKSLTNLGLISTFLPGPTTFYAQGWVIPATQEQIDAKLGASPATEPSGRQLQAIYPAALPINKNSFHGLTIGPMQSPVGLTPAALVDRLAALKHQALTLGWISGPGAEGVVQSLDAKLTAAKAALARGDAKAAEGQLTAFINELNAQHGKLIDDNAFFMLQANAQFILAKLGP
;
A
#
# COMPACT_ATOMS: atom_id res chain seq x y z
N MET A 1 2.17 -27.32 68.01
CA MET A 1 1.87 -27.67 66.59
C MET A 1 1.28 -26.44 65.92
N LYS A 2 1.98 -25.91 64.91
CA LYS A 2 1.66 -24.69 64.17
C LYS A 2 0.67 -25.01 63.04
N LYS A 3 -0.40 -24.22 62.87
CA LYS A 3 -1.15 -24.16 61.60
C LYS A 3 -0.92 -22.78 60.99
N LEU A 4 -0.02 -22.75 60.02
CA LEU A 4 0.29 -21.62 59.16
C LEU A 4 -0.77 -21.61 58.05
N ILE A 5 -1.68 -20.64 58.04
CA ILE A 5 -2.62 -20.43 56.94
C ILE A 5 -1.88 -19.64 55.87
N LEU A 6 -1.49 -20.33 54.81
CA LEU A 6 -0.84 -19.76 53.63
C LEU A 6 -1.93 -19.12 52.76
N LEU A 7 -2.09 -17.80 52.86
CA LEU A 7 -2.89 -17.03 51.92
C LEU A 7 -2.05 -16.85 50.64
N ALA A 8 -2.20 -17.77 49.70
CA ALA A 8 -1.63 -17.63 48.37
C ALA A 8 -2.45 -16.56 47.61
N ALA A 9 -1.98 -15.32 47.65
CA ALA A 9 -2.44 -14.28 46.73
C ALA A 9 -1.95 -14.67 45.33
N LEU A 10 -2.76 -15.44 44.61
CA LEU A 10 -2.59 -15.71 43.19
C LEU A 10 -2.94 -14.42 42.44
N GLN A 11 -1.97 -13.49 42.35
CA GLN A 11 -1.99 -12.45 41.33
C GLN A 11 -1.77 -13.15 39.99
N ILE A 12 -2.83 -13.72 39.44
CA ILE A 12 -2.92 -13.91 38.00
C ILE A 12 -3.01 -12.49 37.45
N ALA A 13 -1.88 -11.95 37.00
CA ALA A 13 -1.89 -10.80 36.11
C ALA A 13 -2.65 -11.26 34.86
N ALA A 14 -3.97 -11.07 34.86
CA ALA A 14 -4.77 -11.27 33.68
C ALA A 14 -4.18 -10.35 32.61
N PRO A 15 -3.80 -10.87 31.43
CA PRO A 15 -3.39 -10.02 30.33
C PRO A 15 -4.57 -9.10 30.04
N SER A 16 -4.46 -7.85 30.50
CA SER A 16 -5.47 -6.81 30.37
C SER A 16 -5.92 -6.71 28.91
N ALA A 17 -7.11 -6.18 28.62
CA ALA A 17 -7.54 -5.85 27.26
C ALA A 17 -6.44 -5.16 26.42
N ARG A 18 -5.54 -4.41 27.09
CA ARG A 18 -4.26 -3.90 26.58
C ARG A 18 -3.41 -4.89 25.75
N ALA A 19 -3.38 -6.18 26.12
CA ALA A 19 -2.61 -7.21 25.41
C ALA A 19 -3.26 -7.67 24.09
N GLN A 20 -4.55 -7.39 23.85
CA GLN A 20 -5.16 -7.52 22.52
C GLN A 20 -4.79 -6.35 21.59
N PHE A 21 -4.32 -5.24 22.16
CA PHE A 21 -3.88 -4.06 21.41
C PHE A 21 -2.35 -3.99 21.24
N ASP A 22 -1.58 -4.86 21.90
CA ASP A 22 -0.13 -5.03 21.68
C ASP A 22 0.18 -5.85 20.40
N THR A 23 -0.85 -6.30 19.67
CA THR A 23 -0.69 -7.10 18.45
C THR A 23 -1.10 -6.31 17.20
N ALA A 24 -0.40 -5.21 16.95
CA ALA A 24 -0.57 -4.34 15.77
C ALA A 24 -0.23 -5.02 14.43
N ASP A 25 0.53 -6.13 14.46
CA ASP A 25 1.07 -6.82 13.27
C ASP A 25 0.27 -8.04 12.81
N HIS A 26 -1.00 -8.16 13.21
CA HIS A 26 -1.82 -9.30 12.82
C HIS A 26 -2.62 -9.08 11.54
N LEU A 27 -2.54 -7.88 10.97
CA LEU A 27 -3.03 -7.60 9.63
C LEU A 27 -1.96 -8.06 8.62
N GLN A 28 -2.37 -8.88 7.65
CA GLN A 28 -1.48 -9.36 6.60
C GLN A 28 -2.08 -8.97 5.25
N ILE A 29 -1.56 -7.89 4.66
CA ILE A 29 -2.05 -7.35 3.40
C ILE A 29 -1.05 -7.60 2.28
N SER A 30 -1.58 -7.94 1.12
CA SER A 30 -0.86 -7.87 -0.14
C SER A 30 -1.53 -6.86 -1.05
N MET A 31 -0.71 -6.08 -1.77
CA MET A 31 -1.18 -5.13 -2.76
C MET A 31 -0.54 -5.46 -4.09
N LYS A 32 -1.37 -5.70 -5.10
CA LYS A 32 -0.95 -5.96 -6.48
C LYS A 32 -1.35 -4.78 -7.34
N PRO A 33 -0.39 -4.07 -7.93
CA PRO A 33 -0.71 -2.95 -8.78
C PRO A 33 -1.05 -3.41 -10.20
N ALA A 34 -1.72 -2.53 -10.93
CA ALA A 34 -1.85 -2.54 -12.38
C ALA A 34 -1.76 -1.09 -12.86
N ILE A 35 -0.91 -0.81 -13.84
CA ILE A 35 -0.72 0.54 -14.36
C ILE A 35 -1.04 0.57 -15.84
N SER A 36 -1.76 1.61 -16.25
CA SER A 36 -1.92 1.96 -17.66
C SER A 36 -1.48 3.39 -17.91
N PHE A 37 -0.86 3.63 -19.05
CA PHE A 37 -0.44 4.96 -19.49
C PHE A 37 -1.36 5.45 -20.61
N ASN A 38 -1.97 6.61 -20.43
CA ASN A 38 -2.76 7.26 -21.45
C ASN A 38 -1.92 8.29 -22.21
N LEU A 39 -1.60 7.97 -23.46
CA LEU A 39 -0.79 8.81 -24.36
C LEU A 39 -1.41 10.18 -24.61
N SER A 40 -2.74 10.29 -24.71
CA SER A 40 -3.39 11.54 -25.11
C SER A 40 -3.43 12.56 -23.98
N SER A 41 -3.61 12.11 -22.74
CA SER A 41 -3.59 12.96 -21.55
C SER A 41 -2.22 13.04 -20.88
N GLY A 42 -1.29 12.15 -21.19
CA GLY A 42 -0.01 12.04 -20.49
C GLY A 42 -0.16 11.60 -19.03
N THR A 43 -1.26 10.92 -18.69
CA THR A 43 -1.56 10.48 -17.33
C THR A 43 -1.39 8.98 -17.16
N PHE A 44 -1.11 8.56 -15.94
CA PHE A 44 -1.08 7.18 -15.51
C PHE A 44 -2.31 6.89 -14.66
N THR A 45 -2.96 5.76 -14.93
CA THR A 45 -3.98 5.19 -14.05
C THR A 45 -3.34 4.08 -13.26
N TYR A 46 -3.31 4.24 -11.94
CA TYR A 46 -2.83 3.26 -10.98
C TYR A 46 -4.05 2.56 -10.40
N LEU A 47 -4.14 1.25 -10.60
CA LEU A 47 -5.16 0.40 -9.99
C LEU A 47 -4.47 -0.59 -9.05
N PHE A 48 -5.14 -0.93 -7.96
CA PHE A 48 -4.65 -1.81 -6.94
C PHE A 48 -5.70 -2.89 -6.66
N GLN A 49 -5.24 -4.13 -6.64
CA GLN A 49 -5.92 -5.22 -5.98
C GLN A 49 -5.31 -5.38 -4.59
N VAL A 50 -6.15 -5.25 -3.56
CA VAL A 50 -5.74 -5.36 -2.16
C VAL A 50 -6.37 -6.61 -1.59
N ALA A 51 -5.56 -7.51 -1.04
CA ALA A 51 -6.04 -8.76 -0.46
C ALA A 51 -5.57 -8.90 0.98
N SER A 52 -6.49 -9.28 1.86
CA SER A 52 -6.18 -9.68 3.23
C SER A 52 -5.93 -11.18 3.26
N ALA A 53 -4.82 -11.61 3.86
CA ALA A 53 -4.56 -13.03 4.06
C ALA A 53 -5.68 -13.67 4.90
N SER A 54 -5.96 -14.95 4.68
CA SER A 54 -6.91 -15.71 5.52
C SER A 54 -6.43 -15.90 6.95
N SER A 55 -5.12 -15.79 7.18
CA SER A 55 -4.46 -15.78 8.48
C SER A 55 -4.52 -14.43 9.20
N SER A 56 -5.03 -13.37 8.54
CA SER A 56 -5.20 -12.07 9.18
C SER A 56 -6.18 -12.18 10.35
N ALA A 57 -5.81 -11.68 11.52
CA ALA A 57 -6.71 -11.61 12.67
C ALA A 57 -7.55 -10.32 12.69
N GLN A 58 -7.35 -9.46 11.69
CA GLN A 58 -7.97 -8.14 11.58
C GLN A 58 -8.69 -8.01 10.25
N VAL A 59 -9.78 -7.24 10.25
CA VAL A 59 -10.42 -6.74 9.03
C VAL A 59 -9.73 -5.44 8.62
N LEU A 60 -9.47 -5.25 7.33
CA LEU A 60 -8.89 -4.00 6.83
C LEU A 60 -9.98 -2.94 6.70
N GLU A 61 -9.75 -1.79 7.35
CA GLU A 61 -10.68 -0.66 7.35
C GLU A 61 -10.09 0.57 6.67
N TYR A 62 -8.78 0.79 6.83
CA TYR A 62 -8.06 1.94 6.29
C TYR A 62 -6.83 1.49 5.51
N LEU A 63 -6.65 2.03 4.31
CA LEU A 63 -5.48 1.85 3.47
C LEU A 63 -4.98 3.22 3.04
N THR A 64 -3.70 3.51 3.22
CA THR A 64 -3.09 4.79 2.83
C THR A 64 -1.87 4.53 1.97
N LEU A 65 -1.82 5.17 0.80
CA LEU A 65 -0.64 5.23 -0.04
C LEU A 65 0.05 6.57 0.22
N VAL A 66 1.31 6.55 0.66
CA VAL A 66 2.07 7.78 0.81
C VAL A 66 2.55 8.25 -0.56
N GLU A 67 2.26 9.49 -0.91
CA GLU A 67 2.83 10.13 -2.09
C GLU A 67 4.21 10.72 -1.78
N ALA A 68 5.07 10.77 -2.78
CA ALA A 68 6.34 11.47 -2.70
C ALA A 68 6.23 12.96 -3.07
N ASP A 69 5.06 13.45 -3.47
CA ASP A 69 4.83 14.87 -3.70
C ASP A 69 4.54 15.53 -2.35
N ALA A 70 5.35 16.46 -1.89
CA ALA A 70 5.20 17.07 -0.56
C ALA A 70 4.69 18.52 -0.61
N ASP A 71 4.43 19.07 -1.81
CA ASP A 71 4.50 20.53 -1.98
C ASP A 71 3.17 21.22 -2.32
N THR A 72 2.02 20.53 -2.25
CA THR A 72 0.73 21.19 -2.44
C THR A 72 -0.35 20.68 -1.49
N ASP A 73 -1.04 21.59 -0.81
CA ASP A 73 -2.24 21.36 0.01
C ASP A 73 -3.48 20.90 -0.81
N SER A 74 -3.29 20.40 -2.04
CA SER A 74 -4.37 20.17 -3.02
C SER A 74 -4.21 18.88 -3.83
N GLY A 75 -3.54 17.85 -3.28
CA GLY A 75 -3.42 16.54 -3.92
C GLY A 75 -2.44 16.47 -5.10
N GLY A 76 -1.60 17.50 -5.27
CA GLY A 76 -0.48 17.49 -6.21
C GLY A 76 -0.89 17.19 -7.63
N THR A 77 -0.34 16.09 -8.15
CA THR A 77 -0.58 15.64 -9.53
C THR A 77 -1.69 14.62 -9.69
N ILE A 78 -2.36 14.28 -8.59
CA ILE A 78 -3.44 13.32 -8.59
C ILE A 78 -4.71 14.04 -9.02
N SER A 79 -5.18 13.73 -10.22
CA SER A 79 -6.37 14.35 -10.78
C SER A 79 -7.67 13.68 -10.31
N GLN A 80 -7.59 12.43 -9.86
CA GLN A 80 -8.76 11.65 -9.47
C GLN A 80 -8.37 10.48 -8.55
N ILE A 81 -9.15 10.26 -7.48
CA ILE A 81 -9.13 9.03 -6.69
C ILE A 81 -10.26 8.12 -7.19
N LEU A 82 -9.96 6.85 -7.43
CA LEU A 82 -10.86 5.82 -7.90
C LEU A 82 -11.31 4.95 -6.73
N LYS A 83 -12.61 4.71 -6.66
CA LYS A 83 -13.27 3.85 -5.68
C LYS A 83 -13.39 2.42 -6.21
N PRO A 84 -13.41 1.40 -5.34
CA PRO A 84 -13.63 0.03 -5.79
C PRO A 84 -15.03 -0.10 -6.40
N THR A 85 -15.14 -0.84 -7.50
CA THR A 85 -16.38 -0.91 -8.29
C THR A 85 -17.46 -1.79 -7.67
N ASN A 86 -17.10 -2.65 -6.72
CA ASN A 86 -17.96 -3.69 -6.16
C ASN A 86 -18.37 -3.41 -4.70
N VAL A 87 -17.92 -2.31 -4.10
CA VAL A 87 -18.21 -1.97 -2.70
C VAL A 87 -18.48 -0.48 -2.61
N THR A 88 -19.68 -0.10 -2.15
CA THR A 88 -20.12 1.30 -2.13
C THR A 88 -19.68 2.06 -0.90
N SER A 89 -19.39 1.35 0.19
CA SER A 89 -18.92 1.98 1.44
C SER A 89 -17.49 2.51 1.34
N TRP A 90 -16.67 2.04 0.41
CA TRP A 90 -15.29 2.48 0.32
C TRP A 90 -15.20 3.85 -0.31
N GLU A 91 -14.67 4.79 0.45
CA GLU A 91 -14.39 6.15 0.01
C GLU A 91 -12.90 6.35 -0.16
N GLY A 92 -12.55 7.36 -0.96
CA GLY A 92 -11.18 7.76 -1.20
C GLY A 92 -11.06 9.24 -0.93
N ASP A 93 -10.04 9.65 -0.20
CA ASP A 93 -9.82 11.03 0.18
C ASP A 93 -8.32 11.40 0.16
N TYR A 94 -8.06 12.69 0.03
CA TYR A 94 -6.74 13.27 0.23
C TYR A 94 -6.55 13.53 1.72
N ALA A 95 -5.47 12.99 2.29
CA ALA A 95 -5.17 13.22 3.69
C ALA A 95 -3.88 14.03 3.84
N ASP A 96 -4.04 15.28 4.29
CA ASP A 96 -2.92 16.22 4.49
C ASP A 96 -2.17 15.98 5.81
N ASN A 97 -2.79 15.26 6.76
CA ASN A 97 -2.21 14.95 8.06
C ASN A 97 -2.83 13.69 8.66
N PHE A 98 -2.61 12.54 8.04
CA PHE A 98 -3.13 11.29 8.57
C PHE A 98 -2.20 10.73 9.65
N GLY A 99 -2.66 10.75 10.90
CA GLY A 99 -1.93 10.13 12.01
C GLY A 99 -0.52 10.71 12.21
N GLY A 100 -0.32 12.02 12.00
CA GLY A 100 0.98 12.67 12.16
C GLY A 100 1.97 12.43 11.00
N ILE A 101 1.54 11.77 9.93
CA ILE A 101 2.27 11.76 8.67
C ILE A 101 1.86 13.03 7.90
N LYS A 102 2.76 14.02 7.87
CA LYS A 102 2.63 15.21 7.02
C LYS A 102 3.12 14.90 5.60
N THR A 103 2.40 14.04 4.89
CA THR A 103 2.70 13.74 3.50
C THR A 103 1.41 13.77 2.73
N ASN A 104 1.44 14.32 1.51
CA ASN A 104 0.32 14.14 0.59
C ASN A 104 0.12 12.64 0.43
N SER A 105 -1.06 12.17 0.79
CA SER A 105 -1.36 10.75 0.81
C SER A 105 -2.76 10.54 0.30
N VAL A 106 -2.94 9.43 -0.40
CA VAL A 106 -4.25 8.97 -0.83
C VAL A 106 -4.67 7.88 0.11
N SER A 107 -5.79 8.10 0.78
CA SER A 107 -6.37 7.14 1.69
C SER A 107 -7.66 6.60 1.11
N TRP A 108 -7.86 5.30 1.28
CA TRP A 108 -9.14 4.64 1.11
C TRP A 108 -9.59 4.09 2.44
N TYR A 109 -10.88 4.24 2.74
CA TYR A 109 -11.46 3.74 3.98
C TYR A 109 -12.86 3.21 3.75
N SER A 110 -13.23 2.18 4.51
CA SER A 110 -14.62 1.70 4.52
C SER A 110 -15.47 2.62 5.39
N ALA A 111 -16.30 3.44 4.76
CA ALA A 111 -17.25 4.32 5.44
C ALA A 111 -18.44 3.53 6.01
N TRP A 112 -19.07 4.09 7.03
CA TRP A 112 -20.42 3.67 7.43
C TRP A 112 -21.46 4.38 6.57
N PRO A 113 -22.57 3.72 6.18
CA PRO A 113 -23.66 4.38 5.48
C PRO A 113 -24.38 5.41 6.39
N THR A 114 -23.84 6.62 6.43
CA THR A 114 -24.36 7.96 6.84
C THR A 114 -25.51 8.12 7.88
N SER A 115 -25.83 7.14 8.72
CA SER A 115 -26.87 7.31 9.75
C SER A 115 -26.73 6.49 11.04
N SER A 116 -25.76 5.57 11.12
CA SER A 116 -25.47 4.84 12.34
C SER A 116 -24.04 5.13 12.79
N THR A 117 -23.86 6.06 13.73
CA THR A 117 -22.70 5.95 14.62
C THR A 117 -22.98 4.75 15.50
N ASP A 118 -22.45 3.59 15.11
CA ASP A 118 -22.39 2.48 16.03
C ASP A 118 -21.48 2.93 17.18
N ASP A 119 -22.09 3.27 18.32
CA ASP A 119 -21.39 3.72 19.52
C ASP A 119 -20.36 2.69 20.01
N LEU A 120 -20.46 1.45 19.52
CA LEU A 120 -19.56 0.34 19.82
C LEU A 120 -18.30 0.31 18.95
N MET A 121 -18.11 1.27 18.02
CA MET A 121 -16.94 1.35 17.15
C MET A 121 -16.67 0.06 16.37
N HIS A 122 -17.72 -0.60 15.88
CA HIS A 122 -17.52 -1.73 14.98
C HIS A 122 -16.90 -1.26 13.66
N PRO A 123 -16.12 -2.14 12.97
CA PRO A 123 -15.73 -1.84 11.60
C PRO A 123 -16.96 -1.87 10.71
N SER A 124 -16.94 -1.11 9.61
CA SER A 124 -17.99 -1.16 8.59
C SER A 124 -18.26 -2.63 8.20
N PRO A 125 -19.53 -3.06 8.03
CA PRO A 125 -19.85 -4.42 7.57
C PRO A 125 -19.19 -4.78 6.22
N GLU A 126 -18.81 -3.75 5.46
CA GLU A 126 -18.14 -3.84 4.17
C GLU A 126 -16.60 -3.65 4.26
N ALA A 127 -16.05 -3.58 5.48
CA ALA A 127 -14.61 -3.66 5.72
C ALA A 127 -14.04 -4.97 5.15
N LEU A 128 -12.81 -4.94 4.67
CA LEU A 128 -12.22 -6.06 3.95
C LEU A 128 -11.85 -7.19 4.92
N GLN A 129 -12.63 -8.26 4.88
CA GLN A 129 -12.48 -9.43 5.75
C GLN A 129 -11.22 -10.27 5.41
N PRO A 130 -10.66 -11.01 6.38
CA PRO A 130 -9.62 -12.01 6.13
C PRO A 130 -9.97 -12.97 4.98
N GLY A 131 -9.02 -13.22 4.09
CA GLY A 131 -9.17 -14.09 2.92
C GLY A 131 -9.97 -13.49 1.77
N LYS A 132 -10.39 -12.22 1.86
CA LYS A 132 -11.07 -11.50 0.78
C LYS A 132 -10.13 -10.53 0.06
N SER A 133 -10.60 -10.00 -1.06
CA SER A 133 -9.89 -8.95 -1.80
C SER A 133 -10.83 -7.85 -2.30
N LEU A 134 -10.27 -6.66 -2.44
CA LEU A 134 -10.82 -5.50 -3.13
C LEU A 134 -10.05 -5.29 -4.43
N THR A 135 -10.74 -4.82 -5.45
CA THR A 135 -10.16 -4.47 -6.75
C THR A 135 -10.57 -3.06 -7.14
N ASN A 136 -9.84 -2.48 -8.08
CA ASN A 136 -10.12 -1.15 -8.65
C ASN A 136 -10.03 0.01 -7.65
N LEU A 137 -9.36 -0.18 -6.52
CA LEU A 137 -8.83 0.93 -5.73
C LEU A 137 -7.76 1.61 -6.59
N GLY A 138 -7.76 2.93 -6.70
CA GLY A 138 -6.80 3.53 -7.61
C GLY A 138 -6.78 5.04 -7.63
N LEU A 139 -5.92 5.58 -8.47
CA LEU A 139 -5.77 7.01 -8.68
C LEU A 139 -5.28 7.29 -10.11
N ILE A 140 -5.51 8.51 -10.57
CA ILE A 140 -4.99 9.02 -11.84
C ILE A 140 -3.99 10.14 -11.52
N SER A 141 -2.78 10.05 -12.06
CA SER A 141 -1.73 11.05 -11.82
C SER A 141 -0.90 11.31 -13.08
N THR A 142 -0.30 12.51 -13.19
CA THR A 142 0.69 12.83 -14.24
C THR A 142 2.10 12.40 -13.87
N PHE A 143 2.35 11.95 -12.64
CA PHE A 143 3.65 11.49 -12.19
C PHE A 143 3.96 10.07 -12.64
N LEU A 144 5.26 9.83 -12.82
CA LEU A 144 5.79 8.56 -13.28
C LEU A 144 5.71 7.51 -12.16
N PRO A 145 5.48 6.23 -12.50
CA PRO A 145 5.52 5.17 -11.51
C PRO A 145 6.90 5.05 -10.85
N GLY A 146 6.90 4.83 -9.54
CA GLY A 146 8.07 4.50 -8.74
C GLY A 146 7.69 3.76 -7.45
N PRO A 147 8.66 3.23 -6.69
CA PRO A 147 8.36 2.54 -5.45
C PRO A 147 7.83 3.51 -4.40
N THR A 148 6.80 3.09 -3.67
CA THR A 148 6.28 3.84 -2.52
C THR A 148 5.86 2.88 -1.40
N THR A 149 5.66 3.45 -0.22
CA THR A 149 5.15 2.75 0.95
C THR A 149 3.63 2.92 1.03
N PHE A 150 2.95 1.83 1.37
CA PHE A 150 1.57 1.89 1.81
C PHE A 150 1.46 1.46 3.28
N TYR A 151 0.44 1.98 3.94
CA TYR A 151 0.06 1.67 5.30
C TYR A 151 -1.35 1.11 5.29
N ALA A 152 -1.58 0.06 6.07
CA ALA A 152 -2.86 -0.60 6.19
C ALA A 152 -3.19 -0.76 7.66
N GLN A 153 -4.30 -0.18 8.08
CA GLN A 153 -4.79 -0.28 9.44
C GLN A 153 -6.07 -1.10 9.44
N GLY A 154 -6.09 -2.10 10.32
CA GLY A 154 -7.21 -2.97 10.51
C GLY A 154 -7.87 -2.77 11.86
N TRP A 155 -9.07 -3.32 11.97
CA TRP A 155 -9.80 -3.45 13.21
C TRP A 155 -9.77 -4.92 13.65
N VAL A 156 -9.46 -5.17 14.92
CA VAL A 156 -9.71 -6.48 15.54
C VAL A 156 -11.18 -6.49 15.91
N ILE A 157 -11.96 -7.43 15.35
CA ILE A 157 -13.37 -7.60 15.75
C ILE A 157 -13.41 -7.61 17.29
N PRO A 158 -14.15 -6.67 17.92
CA PRO A 158 -14.08 -6.56 19.36
C PRO A 158 -14.44 -7.90 19.97
N ALA A 159 -13.74 -8.22 21.05
CA ALA A 159 -14.06 -9.38 21.85
C ALA A 159 -15.57 -9.37 22.12
N THR A 160 -16.25 -10.51 21.98
CA THR A 160 -17.69 -10.58 22.29
C THR A 160 -17.94 -10.06 23.71
N GLN A 161 -19.14 -9.56 24.01
CA GLN A 161 -19.46 -9.12 25.38
C GLN A 161 -19.09 -10.19 26.41
N GLU A 162 -19.30 -11.47 26.07
CA GLU A 162 -18.88 -12.62 26.88
C GLU A 162 -17.35 -12.70 27.08
N GLN A 163 -16.56 -12.46 26.04
CA GLN A 163 -15.10 -12.42 26.14
C GLN A 163 -14.60 -11.18 26.93
N ILE A 164 -15.30 -10.05 26.84
CA ILE A 164 -15.05 -8.84 27.62
C ILE A 164 -15.36 -9.09 29.10
N ASP A 165 -16.55 -9.60 29.41
CA ASP A 165 -17.02 -9.91 30.76
C ASP A 165 -16.12 -10.95 31.43
N ALA A 166 -15.75 -12.01 30.69
CA ALA A 166 -14.82 -13.03 31.16
C ALA A 166 -13.42 -12.47 31.48
N LYS A 167 -12.95 -11.47 30.73
CA LYS A 167 -11.64 -10.83 30.96
C LYS A 167 -11.67 -9.78 32.08
N LEU A 168 -12.76 -9.03 32.21
CA LEU A 168 -12.91 -7.99 33.23
C LEU A 168 -13.35 -8.56 34.59
N GLY A 169 -13.81 -9.82 34.64
CA GLY A 169 -14.46 -10.37 35.82
C GLY A 169 -15.72 -9.59 36.21
N ALA A 170 -16.27 -8.82 35.26
CA ALA A 170 -17.39 -7.93 35.50
C ALA A 170 -18.70 -8.71 35.36
N SER A 171 -19.57 -8.55 36.36
CA SER A 171 -20.95 -9.01 36.26
C SER A 171 -21.66 -8.22 35.15
N PRO A 172 -22.51 -8.85 34.31
CA PRO A 172 -23.12 -8.28 33.09
C PRO A 172 -24.07 -7.07 33.28
N ALA A 173 -24.06 -6.41 34.44
CA ALA A 173 -25.03 -5.39 34.82
C ALA A 173 -24.55 -3.94 34.63
N THR A 174 -23.30 -3.71 34.21
CA THR A 174 -22.80 -2.33 34.02
C THR A 174 -22.09 -2.23 32.68
N GLU A 175 -22.75 -1.62 31.70
CA GLU A 175 -22.09 -1.25 30.45
C GLU A 175 -20.88 -0.36 30.77
N PRO A 176 -19.69 -0.64 30.19
CA PRO A 176 -18.55 0.23 30.35
C PRO A 176 -18.91 1.63 29.85
N SER A 177 -18.70 2.65 30.67
CA SER A 177 -18.88 4.03 30.21
C SER A 177 -17.97 4.32 29.00
N GLY A 178 -18.38 5.22 28.10
CA GLY A 178 -17.55 5.59 26.93
C GLY A 178 -16.11 6.02 27.28
N ARG A 179 -15.89 6.55 28.49
CA ARG A 179 -14.54 6.84 29.02
C ARG A 179 -13.72 5.60 29.39
N GLN A 180 -14.37 4.52 29.86
CA GLN A 180 -13.71 3.25 30.10
C GLN A 180 -13.39 2.55 28.77
N LEU A 181 -14.29 2.62 27.79
CA LEU A 181 -13.99 2.15 26.44
C LEU A 181 -12.80 2.92 25.86
N GLN A 182 -12.74 4.25 25.96
CA GLN A 182 -11.60 5.04 25.48
C GLN A 182 -10.28 4.82 26.27
N ALA A 183 -10.35 4.28 27.49
CA ALA A 183 -9.16 3.84 28.24
C ALA A 183 -8.70 2.42 27.84
N ILE A 184 -9.61 1.62 27.30
CA ILE A 184 -9.35 0.27 26.76
C ILE A 184 -8.88 0.35 25.30
N TYR A 185 -9.49 1.25 24.52
CA TYR A 185 -9.13 1.62 23.16
C TYR A 185 -8.24 2.86 23.21
N PRO A 186 -6.90 2.72 23.32
CA PRO A 186 -6.02 3.87 23.35
C PRO A 186 -6.36 4.76 22.15
N ALA A 187 -6.50 6.07 22.38
CA ALA A 187 -6.70 7.07 21.33
C ALA A 187 -5.83 6.69 20.13
N ALA A 188 -6.47 6.47 18.98
CA ALA A 188 -5.88 5.86 17.79
C ALA A 188 -4.42 6.30 17.65
N LEU A 189 -3.50 5.37 17.89
CA LEU A 189 -2.08 5.67 17.72
C LEU A 189 -1.88 6.17 16.29
N PRO A 190 -0.96 7.13 16.06
CA PRO A 190 -0.50 7.51 14.73
C PRO A 190 -0.42 6.31 13.77
N ILE A 191 -0.99 6.40 12.56
CA ILE A 191 -1.05 5.24 11.63
C ILE A 191 0.34 4.65 11.43
N ASN A 192 1.39 5.48 11.34
CA ASN A 192 2.78 5.05 11.20
C ASN A 192 3.34 4.22 12.37
N LYS A 193 2.62 4.12 13.49
CA LYS A 193 2.99 3.32 14.67
C LYS A 193 2.10 2.10 14.88
N ASN A 194 0.92 2.06 14.27
CA ASN A 194 -0.09 1.02 14.50
C ASN A 194 -0.75 0.60 13.18
N SER A 195 0.08 0.28 12.19
CA SER A 195 -0.37 -0.24 10.90
C SER A 195 0.62 -1.24 10.34
N PHE A 196 0.09 -2.16 9.55
CA PHE A 196 0.88 -2.93 8.62
C PHE A 196 1.44 -1.98 7.56
N HIS A 197 2.70 -2.14 7.18
CA HIS A 197 3.29 -1.40 6.07
C HIS A 197 3.89 -2.34 5.05
N GLY A 198 3.80 -1.94 3.78
CA GLY A 198 4.39 -2.68 2.69
C GLY A 198 4.89 -1.74 1.60
N LEU A 199 5.62 -2.30 0.66
CA LEU A 199 6.08 -1.60 -0.53
C LEU A 199 5.20 -1.96 -1.72
N THR A 200 4.98 -0.97 -2.57
CA THR A 200 4.21 -1.07 -3.81
C THR A 200 4.72 -0.02 -4.79
N ILE A 201 4.00 0.18 -5.89
CA ILE A 201 4.25 1.26 -6.84
C ILE A 201 3.20 2.35 -6.69
N GLY A 202 3.62 3.60 -6.83
CA GLY A 202 2.76 4.77 -6.79
C GLY A 202 3.32 5.90 -7.63
N PRO A 203 2.59 7.03 -7.74
CA PRO A 203 3.08 8.22 -8.39
C PRO A 203 4.30 8.75 -7.63
N MET A 204 5.39 8.96 -8.37
CA MET A 204 6.63 9.54 -7.85
C MET A 204 7.02 10.74 -8.69
N GLN A 205 7.32 11.85 -8.02
CA GLN A 205 7.74 13.07 -8.69
C GLN A 205 8.93 12.79 -9.60
N SER A 206 8.71 13.00 -10.90
CA SER A 206 9.81 13.06 -11.84
C SER A 206 10.40 14.48 -11.76
N PRO A 207 11.73 14.64 -11.76
CA PRO A 207 12.32 15.94 -12.05
C PRO A 207 11.67 16.53 -13.31
N VAL A 208 11.29 17.81 -13.25
CA VAL A 208 10.68 18.50 -14.38
C VAL A 208 11.71 18.65 -15.50
N GLY A 209 11.29 18.47 -16.75
CA GLY A 209 12.13 18.75 -17.92
C GLY A 209 13.19 17.69 -18.25
N LEU A 210 13.00 16.44 -17.81
CA LEU A 210 13.93 15.36 -18.19
C LEU A 210 13.94 15.12 -19.70
N THR A 211 15.15 15.03 -20.26
CA THR A 211 15.38 14.58 -21.62
C THR A 211 15.11 13.07 -21.74
N PRO A 212 14.85 12.52 -22.94
CA PRO A 212 14.69 11.07 -23.11
C PRO A 212 15.87 10.27 -22.57
N ALA A 213 17.11 10.76 -22.73
CA ALA A 213 18.30 10.09 -22.19
C ALA A 213 18.30 10.04 -20.65
N ALA A 214 17.90 11.13 -19.99
CA ALA A 214 17.79 11.17 -18.53
C ALA A 214 16.65 10.27 -18.00
N LEU A 215 15.56 10.12 -18.77
CA LEU A 215 14.50 9.16 -18.44
C LEU A 215 14.99 7.71 -18.56
N VAL A 216 15.82 7.38 -19.55
CA VAL A 216 16.47 6.06 -19.66
C VAL A 216 17.37 5.79 -18.45
N ASP A 217 18.13 6.78 -17.98
CA ASP A 217 18.94 6.64 -16.76
C ASP A 217 18.07 6.38 -15.52
N ARG A 218 16.95 7.10 -15.38
CA ARG A 218 15.98 6.84 -14.30
C ARG A 218 15.40 5.43 -14.39
N LEU A 219 15.04 4.95 -15.59
CA LEU A 219 14.53 3.60 -15.79
C LEU A 219 15.57 2.53 -15.40
N ALA A 220 16.84 2.76 -15.70
CA ALA A 220 17.93 1.87 -15.26
C ALA A 220 18.06 1.82 -13.73
N ALA A 221 17.98 2.98 -13.07
CA ALA A 221 18.00 3.07 -11.61
C ALA A 221 16.81 2.33 -10.97
N LEU A 222 15.59 2.54 -11.48
CA LEU A 222 14.38 1.83 -11.02
C LEU A 222 14.51 0.31 -11.17
N LYS A 223 15.12 -0.16 -12.26
CA LYS A 223 15.36 -1.60 -12.48
C LYS A 223 16.32 -2.18 -11.44
N HIS A 224 17.38 -1.47 -11.06
CA HIS A 224 18.26 -1.91 -9.96
C HIS A 224 17.58 -1.83 -8.58
N GLN A 225 16.74 -0.82 -8.37
CA GLN A 225 15.93 -0.73 -7.16
C GLN A 225 14.96 -1.91 -7.06
N ALA A 226 14.31 -2.30 -8.15
CA ALA A 226 13.43 -3.47 -8.19
C ALA A 226 14.15 -4.78 -7.81
N LEU A 227 15.42 -4.97 -8.25
CA LEU A 227 16.26 -6.07 -7.80
C LEU A 227 16.52 -6.00 -6.29
N THR A 228 16.91 -4.82 -5.79
CA THR A 228 17.20 -4.60 -4.36
C THR A 228 15.98 -4.86 -3.48
N LEU A 229 14.79 -4.51 -3.96
CA LEU A 229 13.51 -4.75 -3.28
C LEU A 229 13.02 -6.21 -3.37
N GLY A 230 13.70 -7.06 -4.13
CA GLY A 230 13.29 -8.45 -4.36
C GLY A 230 12.12 -8.63 -5.33
N TRP A 231 11.68 -7.55 -5.98
CA TRP A 231 10.64 -7.59 -7.03
C TRP A 231 11.16 -8.24 -8.33
N ILE A 232 12.48 -8.18 -8.54
CA ILE A 232 13.18 -9.07 -9.47
C ILE A 232 13.96 -10.08 -8.62
N SER A 233 13.61 -11.36 -8.67
CA SER A 233 14.17 -12.37 -7.76
C SER A 233 14.19 -13.78 -8.36
N GLY A 234 14.85 -14.70 -7.67
CA GLY A 234 15.01 -16.10 -8.07
C GLY A 234 16.33 -16.41 -8.81
N PRO A 235 16.61 -17.70 -9.09
CA PRO A 235 17.80 -18.11 -9.83
C PRO A 235 17.78 -17.52 -11.25
N GLY A 236 18.73 -16.64 -11.55
CA GLY A 236 18.83 -15.96 -12.84
C GLY A 236 18.35 -14.49 -12.84
N ALA A 237 17.89 -13.95 -11.70
CA ALA A 237 17.52 -12.53 -11.58
C ALA A 237 18.63 -11.58 -12.05
N GLU A 238 19.88 -11.83 -11.64
CA GLU A 238 21.05 -11.06 -12.08
C GLU A 238 21.27 -11.11 -13.59
N GLY A 239 21.07 -12.27 -14.21
CA GLY A 239 21.20 -12.43 -15.67
C GLY A 239 20.14 -11.64 -16.43
N VAL A 240 18.89 -11.62 -15.93
CA VAL A 240 17.82 -10.77 -16.48
C VAL A 240 18.18 -9.29 -16.32
N VAL A 241 18.66 -8.87 -15.15
CA VAL A 241 19.04 -7.48 -14.89
C VAL A 241 20.16 -7.01 -15.82
N GLN A 242 21.17 -7.85 -16.08
CA GLN A 242 22.26 -7.56 -17.04
C GLN A 242 21.74 -7.45 -18.48
N SER A 243 20.83 -8.35 -18.88
CA SER A 243 20.21 -8.33 -20.21
C SER A 243 19.37 -7.06 -20.43
N LEU A 244 18.65 -6.62 -19.39
CA LEU A 244 17.90 -5.37 -19.40
C LEU A 244 18.85 -4.15 -19.44
N ASP A 245 19.98 -4.17 -18.72
CA ASP A 245 21.01 -3.11 -18.77
C ASP A 245 21.60 -2.92 -20.16
N ALA A 246 21.90 -4.01 -20.85
CA ALA A 246 22.44 -3.96 -22.20
C ALA A 246 21.48 -3.19 -23.15
N LYS A 247 20.17 -3.40 -23.01
CA LYS A 247 19.15 -2.73 -23.82
C LYS A 247 19.01 -1.25 -23.47
N LEU A 248 18.98 -0.90 -22.18
CA LEU A 248 18.92 0.50 -21.76
C LEU A 248 20.19 1.28 -22.14
N THR A 249 21.36 0.65 -22.02
CA THR A 249 22.64 1.22 -22.46
C THR A 249 22.65 1.46 -23.96
N ALA A 250 22.19 0.49 -24.75
CA ALA A 250 22.08 0.63 -26.21
C ALA A 250 21.07 1.73 -26.60
N ALA A 251 19.92 1.81 -25.93
CA ALA A 251 18.93 2.87 -26.14
C ALA A 251 19.53 4.26 -25.87
N LYS A 252 20.22 4.42 -24.73
CA LYS A 252 20.90 5.67 -24.37
C LYS A 252 21.96 6.07 -25.41
N ALA A 253 22.76 5.10 -25.86
CA ALA A 253 23.78 5.35 -26.87
C ALA A 253 23.17 5.76 -28.23
N ALA A 254 22.03 5.19 -28.61
CA ALA A 254 21.28 5.58 -29.80
C ALA A 254 20.75 7.02 -29.70
N LEU A 255 20.16 7.39 -28.55
CA LEU A 255 19.72 8.76 -28.28
C LEU A 255 20.88 9.76 -28.35
N ALA A 256 22.06 9.41 -27.83
CA ALA A 256 23.25 10.26 -27.90
C ALA A 256 23.73 10.50 -29.35
N ARG A 257 23.43 9.59 -30.28
CA ARG A 257 23.71 9.74 -31.72
C ARG A 257 22.58 10.41 -32.50
N GLY A 258 21.48 10.78 -31.85
CA GLY A 258 20.27 11.30 -32.52
C GLY A 258 19.47 10.23 -33.27
N ASP A 259 19.72 8.94 -33.00
CA ASP A 259 19.04 7.82 -33.66
C ASP A 259 17.83 7.37 -32.82
N ALA A 260 16.72 8.13 -32.93
CA ALA A 260 15.49 7.86 -32.18
C ALA A 260 14.89 6.48 -32.50
N LYS A 261 14.96 6.05 -33.77
CA LYS A 261 14.43 4.75 -34.21
C LYS A 261 15.20 3.57 -33.62
N ALA A 262 16.53 3.66 -33.56
CA ALA A 262 17.30 2.63 -32.87
C ALA A 262 17.02 2.62 -31.37
N ALA A 263 16.82 3.77 -30.74
CA ALA A 263 16.45 3.85 -29.32
C ALA A 263 15.07 3.21 -29.06
N GLU A 264 14.09 3.48 -29.92
CA GLU A 264 12.75 2.88 -29.89
C GLU A 264 12.83 1.34 -29.98
N GLY A 265 13.64 0.82 -30.89
CA GLY A 265 13.86 -0.63 -31.04
C GLY A 265 14.44 -1.27 -29.77
N GLN A 266 15.37 -0.61 -29.09
CA GLN A 266 15.96 -1.11 -27.85
C GLN A 266 14.98 -1.06 -26.67
N LEU A 267 14.18 0.00 -26.56
CA LEU A 267 13.13 0.11 -25.54
C LEU A 267 12.00 -0.91 -25.76
N THR A 268 11.64 -1.18 -27.02
CA THR A 268 10.67 -2.22 -27.36
C THR A 268 11.21 -3.61 -27.00
N ALA A 269 12.49 -3.88 -27.29
CA ALA A 269 13.14 -5.12 -26.88
C ALA A 269 13.18 -5.27 -25.34
N PHE A 270 13.37 -4.17 -24.61
CA PHE A 270 13.33 -4.15 -23.14
C PHE A 270 11.92 -4.54 -22.63
N ILE A 271 10.87 -3.94 -23.18
CA ILE A 271 9.48 -4.28 -22.82
C ILE A 271 9.15 -5.75 -23.14
N ASN A 272 9.60 -6.26 -24.28
CA ASN A 272 9.39 -7.66 -24.66
C ASN A 272 10.04 -8.64 -23.68
N GLU A 273 11.23 -8.31 -23.16
CA GLU A 273 11.88 -9.12 -22.13
C GLU A 273 11.15 -9.03 -20.79
N LEU A 274 10.66 -7.85 -20.38
CA LEU A 274 9.83 -7.71 -19.18
C LEU A 274 8.59 -8.62 -19.28
N ASN A 275 7.87 -8.58 -20.41
CA ASN A 275 6.71 -9.45 -20.66
C ASN A 275 7.09 -10.94 -20.58
N ALA A 276 8.26 -11.32 -21.12
CA ALA A 276 8.71 -12.72 -21.11
C ALA A 276 9.08 -13.23 -19.70
N GLN A 277 9.49 -12.34 -18.80
CA GLN A 277 9.94 -12.65 -17.43
C GLN A 277 8.91 -12.37 -16.34
N HIS A 278 7.80 -11.69 -16.68
CA HIS A 278 6.70 -11.40 -15.77
C HIS A 278 6.08 -12.71 -15.22
N GLY A 279 5.91 -12.78 -13.91
CA GLY A 279 5.44 -13.97 -13.19
C GLY A 279 6.47 -15.09 -13.06
N LYS A 280 7.69 -14.93 -13.62
CA LYS A 280 8.81 -15.87 -13.47
C LYS A 280 9.85 -15.31 -12.52
N LEU A 281 10.61 -14.33 -13.01
CA LEU A 281 11.69 -13.66 -12.27
C LEU A 281 11.34 -12.21 -11.92
N ILE A 282 10.27 -11.66 -12.52
CA ILE A 282 9.79 -10.29 -12.33
C ILE A 282 8.35 -10.35 -11.80
N ASP A 283 8.11 -9.76 -10.64
CA ASP A 283 6.75 -9.66 -10.06
C ASP A 283 5.92 -8.53 -10.67
N ASP A 284 4.67 -8.38 -10.21
CA ASP A 284 3.75 -7.34 -10.69
C ASP A 284 4.29 -5.91 -10.45
N ASN A 285 4.93 -5.66 -9.30
CA ASN A 285 5.45 -4.33 -8.96
C ASN A 285 6.56 -3.92 -9.93
N ALA A 286 7.58 -4.77 -10.11
CA ALA A 286 8.66 -4.50 -11.05
C ALA A 286 8.14 -4.40 -12.49
N PHE A 287 7.24 -5.30 -12.89
CA PHE A 287 6.69 -5.32 -14.24
C PHE A 287 5.98 -4.01 -14.59
N PHE A 288 4.95 -3.63 -13.82
CA PHE A 288 4.16 -2.44 -14.12
C PHE A 288 4.95 -1.15 -13.97
N MET A 289 5.87 -1.07 -13.00
CA MET A 289 6.76 0.09 -12.85
C MET A 289 7.64 0.25 -14.08
N LEU A 290 8.37 -0.78 -14.48
CA LEU A 290 9.37 -0.67 -15.54
C LEU A 290 8.71 -0.54 -16.93
N GLN A 291 7.61 -1.27 -17.18
CA GLN A 291 6.90 -1.20 -18.45
C GLN A 291 6.29 0.19 -18.69
N ALA A 292 5.56 0.73 -17.71
CA ALA A 292 4.90 2.03 -17.87
C ALA A 292 5.93 3.17 -18.06
N ASN A 293 7.06 3.11 -17.35
CA ASN A 293 8.14 4.07 -17.55
C ASN A 293 8.79 3.95 -18.95
N ALA A 294 9.00 2.73 -19.46
CA ALA A 294 9.53 2.53 -20.82
C ALA A 294 8.56 3.03 -21.91
N GLN A 295 7.25 2.77 -21.74
CA GLN A 295 6.19 3.26 -22.64
C GLN A 295 6.13 4.79 -22.66
N PHE A 296 6.28 5.43 -21.51
CA PHE A 296 6.36 6.89 -21.44
C PHE A 296 7.55 7.44 -22.22
N ILE A 297 8.71 6.80 -22.14
CA ILE A 297 9.90 7.21 -22.92
C ILE A 297 9.62 7.06 -24.41
N LEU A 298 9.08 5.92 -24.85
CA LEU A 298 8.69 5.69 -26.25
C LEU A 298 7.77 6.79 -26.77
N ALA A 299 6.76 7.17 -25.98
CA ALA A 299 5.85 8.27 -26.34
C ALA A 299 6.55 9.62 -26.52
N LYS A 300 7.65 9.86 -25.79
CA LYS A 300 8.46 11.09 -25.89
C LYS A 300 9.41 11.10 -27.08
N LEU A 301 9.71 9.94 -27.68
CA LEU A 301 10.54 9.88 -28.89
C LEU A 301 9.77 10.33 -30.14
N GLY A 302 8.44 10.31 -30.09
CA GLY A 302 7.58 10.58 -31.24
C GLY A 302 7.50 9.40 -32.22
N PRO A 303 6.52 9.41 -33.13
CA PRO A 303 6.48 8.48 -34.28
C PRO A 303 7.58 8.76 -35.31
#